data_AF-A0A975P1X0-F1
#
_entry.id   AF-A0A975P1X0-F1
#
_cell.length_a   1.000
_cell.length_b   1.000
_cell.length_c   1.000
_cell.angle_alpha   90.00
_cell.angle_beta   90.00
_cell.angle_gamma   90.00
#
_symmetry.space_group_name_H-M   'P 1'
#
loop_
_entity.id
_entity.type
_entity.pdbx_description
1 polymer ?
#
loop_
_entity_poly.entity_id
_entity_poly.type
_entity_poly.pdbx_seq_one_letter_code
_entity_poly.pdbx_strand_id
1 'polypeptide(L)'
;MGETIIEGPLYAPRKKVYPQAVHGRFRRIKWTLLVVGLAVYYLLPFVRWDRGPGLPNQAVLLDLPHRRFYFFFIELWPQEVYYFTGLLIIAAMTLFLMNAVAGRIWCGYLCPQTIWTDLFYAVERWVEGDRRDRILKDKRAWTFSHVREVATKHFLWLMIAWWTGGAWVLYFADAPTLVKELATLQAPFVAYLWIGILTATTYVFAGHAREQVCIYMCPWPRIQAALTDEWALNVTYRRDRGEPRTSVKKAEQLRLAGEPAGDCIDCHQCINVCPTGVDIRDGIQLGCIQCGLCIDACDAIMQQTNRPTGLIAYDTDINAERRLAGKPPVYRLIRARTVLYAAIIAVVGGIMLYTLATRSSMGISALHERSPLFVTLSDGSVRNDFTIRFLNKAGVSRSFALEVLGLPAAEIRTSGIERGADGKLIVEVGPDQTREVRVSVQVPAAKLPKEATDIEFRAAETATGQTASVRDHFVPGGH
;
A
#
# COMPACT_ATOMS: atom_id res chain seq x y z
N MET A 1 -23.74 -5.03 -40.80
CA MET A 1 -23.56 -4.84 -39.35
C MET A 1 -24.93 -4.49 -38.79
N GLY A 2 -25.63 -5.43 -38.16
CA GLY A 2 -26.93 -5.16 -37.55
C GLY A 2 -26.72 -4.40 -36.25
N GLU A 3 -27.32 -3.22 -36.13
CA GLU A 3 -27.34 -2.44 -34.89
C GLU A 3 -27.99 -3.30 -33.80
N THR A 4 -27.23 -3.64 -32.76
CA THR A 4 -27.79 -4.27 -31.56
C THR A 4 -28.46 -3.15 -30.76
N ILE A 5 -29.73 -2.89 -31.05
CA ILE A 5 -30.54 -1.95 -30.29
C ILE A 5 -30.74 -2.57 -28.90
N ILE A 6 -30.09 -2.01 -27.89
CA ILE A 6 -30.28 -2.40 -26.49
C ILE A 6 -31.59 -1.74 -26.03
N GLU A 7 -32.72 -2.45 -26.13
CA GLU A 7 -33.98 -2.01 -25.55
C GLU A 7 -34.01 -2.33 -24.05
N GLY A 8 -33.86 -1.29 -23.23
CA GLY A 8 -33.95 -1.36 -21.78
C GLY A 8 -33.18 -0.24 -21.08
N PRO A 9 -33.38 -0.04 -19.77
CA PRO A 9 -32.58 0.93 -19.03
C PRO A 9 -31.10 0.49 -19.05
N LEU A 10 -30.22 1.35 -19.57
CA LEU A 10 -28.76 1.13 -19.58
C LEU A 10 -28.18 0.98 -18.16
N TYR A 11 -28.96 1.32 -17.13
CA TYR A 11 -28.60 1.24 -15.72
C TYR A 11 -29.59 0.34 -14.95
N ALA A 12 -29.08 -0.74 -14.35
CA ALA A 12 -29.84 -1.58 -13.45
C ALA A 12 -29.87 -0.95 -12.03
N PRO A 13 -31.05 -0.74 -11.42
CA PRO A 13 -31.12 -0.21 -10.06
C PRO A 13 -30.45 -1.18 -9.08
N ARG A 14 -29.70 -0.61 -8.12
CA ARG A 14 -28.96 -1.39 -7.12
C ARG A 14 -29.91 -2.27 -6.31
N LYS A 15 -29.64 -3.57 -6.31
CA LYS A 15 -30.24 -4.51 -5.36
C LYS A 15 -29.44 -4.50 -4.06
N LYS A 16 -30.05 -4.05 -2.96
CA LYS A 16 -29.39 -4.04 -1.65
C LYS A 16 -29.06 -5.47 -1.21
N VAL A 17 -27.80 -5.71 -0.85
CA VAL A 17 -27.31 -7.00 -0.39
C VAL A 17 -27.41 -7.07 1.13
N TYR A 18 -27.92 -8.19 1.66
CA TYR A 18 -28.02 -8.47 3.09
C TYR A 18 -27.25 -9.76 3.42
N PRO A 19 -25.93 -9.69 3.63
CA PRO A 19 -25.12 -10.87 3.89
C PRO A 19 -25.50 -11.50 5.23
N GLN A 20 -25.85 -12.78 5.21
CA GLN A 20 -26.15 -13.57 6.39
C GLN A 20 -24.88 -13.88 7.19
N ALA A 21 -25.00 -14.03 8.50
CA ALA A 21 -23.90 -14.53 9.33
C ALA A 21 -23.51 -15.97 8.93
N VAL A 22 -22.20 -16.25 9.00
CA VAL A 22 -21.63 -17.56 8.69
C VAL A 22 -20.53 -17.88 9.69
N HIS A 23 -20.37 -19.17 10.00
CA HIS A 23 -19.31 -19.69 10.85
C HIS A 23 -18.54 -20.77 10.08
N GLY A 24 -17.22 -20.77 10.20
CA GLY A 24 -16.37 -21.73 9.51
C GLY A 24 -14.92 -21.29 9.48
N ARG A 25 -14.11 -21.98 8.67
CA ARG A 25 -12.66 -21.77 8.61
C ARG A 25 -12.33 -20.43 7.97
N PHE A 26 -12.94 -20.13 6.83
CA PHE A 26 -12.62 -18.91 6.08
C PHE A 26 -13.10 -17.66 6.81
N ARG A 27 -14.27 -17.73 7.48
CA ARG A 27 -14.75 -16.66 8.35
C ARG A 27 -13.78 -16.40 9.50
N ARG A 28 -13.24 -17.43 10.16
CA ARG A 28 -12.24 -17.26 11.23
C ARG A 28 -10.98 -16.59 10.70
N ILE A 29 -10.43 -17.05 9.58
CA ILE A 29 -9.25 -16.44 8.94
C ILE A 29 -9.50 -14.96 8.64
N LYS A 30 -10.65 -14.64 8.04
CA LYS A 30 -11.01 -13.25 7.70
C LYS A 30 -11.11 -12.38 8.95
N TRP A 31 -11.71 -12.87 10.03
CA TRP A 31 -11.75 -12.16 11.30
C TRP A 31 -10.37 -11.96 11.92
N THR A 32 -9.51 -12.98 11.89
CA THR A 32 -8.12 -12.87 12.38
C THR A 32 -7.35 -11.80 11.61
N LEU A 33 -7.40 -11.82 10.28
CA LEU A 33 -6.73 -10.82 9.44
C LEU A 33 -7.29 -9.41 9.62
N LEU A 34 -8.62 -9.28 9.77
CA LEU A 34 -9.27 -8.01 10.08
C LEU A 34 -8.78 -7.46 11.42
N VAL A 35 -8.78 -8.27 12.48
CA VAL A 35 -8.35 -7.84 13.82
C VAL A 35 -6.86 -7.48 13.82
N VAL A 36 -6.00 -8.31 13.22
CA VAL A 36 -4.55 -8.03 13.12
C VAL A 36 -4.30 -6.76 12.31
N GLY A 37 -4.96 -6.62 11.15
CA GLY A 37 -4.79 -5.44 10.29
C GLY A 37 -5.23 -4.15 10.97
N LEU A 38 -6.40 -4.16 11.61
CA LEU A 38 -6.88 -3.00 12.37
C LEU A 38 -6.01 -2.73 13.62
N ALA A 39 -5.54 -3.76 14.31
CA ALA A 39 -4.65 -3.59 15.46
C ALA A 39 -3.33 -2.93 15.04
N VAL A 40 -2.70 -3.39 13.95
CA VAL A 40 -1.50 -2.74 13.40
C VAL A 40 -1.80 -1.31 13.00
N TYR A 41 -2.91 -1.08 12.29
CA TYR A 41 -3.30 0.26 11.83
C TYR A 41 -3.54 1.26 12.99
N TYR A 42 -4.22 0.83 14.05
CA TYR A 42 -4.55 1.71 15.18
C TYR A 42 -3.43 1.86 16.20
N LEU A 43 -2.63 0.82 16.43
CA LEU A 43 -1.65 0.80 17.52
C LEU A 43 -0.24 1.21 17.07
N LEU A 44 0.12 0.98 15.80
CA LEU A 44 1.47 1.26 15.31
C LEU A 44 1.92 2.73 15.49
N PRO A 45 1.05 3.76 15.30
CA PRO A 45 1.44 5.16 15.59
C PRO A 45 1.81 5.41 17.06
N PHE A 46 1.29 4.61 18.00
CA PHE A 46 1.57 4.77 19.43
C PHE A 46 2.82 4.01 19.89
N VAL A 47 3.38 3.13 19.05
CA VAL A 47 4.61 2.41 19.38
C VAL A 47 5.77 3.40 19.45
N ARG A 48 6.36 3.52 20.64
CA ARG A 48 7.53 4.39 20.85
C ARG A 48 8.81 3.68 20.44
N TRP A 49 9.69 4.40 19.76
CA TRP A 49 10.96 3.91 19.25
C TRP A 49 12.03 4.97 19.41
N ASP A 50 12.96 4.75 20.34
CA ASP A 50 14.06 5.69 20.61
C ASP A 50 15.13 5.59 19.52
N ARG A 51 15.50 6.76 18.97
CA ARG A 51 16.52 6.91 17.92
C ARG A 51 17.67 7.82 18.36
N GLY A 52 17.65 8.30 19.60
CA GLY A 52 18.60 9.27 20.11
C GLY A 52 18.00 10.67 20.30
N PRO A 53 18.79 11.58 20.88
CA PRO A 53 18.33 12.90 21.28
C PRO A 53 17.95 13.77 20.07
N GLY A 54 16.78 14.42 20.15
CA GLY A 54 16.30 15.37 19.13
C GLY A 54 15.52 14.76 17.96
N LEU A 55 15.40 13.43 17.90
CA LEU A 55 14.59 12.75 16.88
C LEU A 55 13.20 12.36 17.41
N PRO A 56 12.16 12.29 16.55
CA PRO A 56 10.85 11.82 16.96
C PRO A 56 10.92 10.38 17.47
N ASN A 57 10.21 10.09 18.57
CA ASN A 57 10.20 8.78 19.20
C ASN A 57 9.04 7.88 18.74
N GLN A 58 8.46 8.11 17.57
CA GLN A 58 7.36 7.30 17.01
C GLN A 58 7.88 6.26 16.01
N ALA A 59 7.49 4.99 16.12
CA ALA A 59 8.02 3.90 15.30
C ALA A 59 7.82 4.13 13.80
N VAL A 60 6.62 4.53 13.37
CA VAL A 60 6.34 4.88 11.97
C VAL A 60 5.77 6.29 11.91
N LEU A 61 6.51 7.20 11.27
CA LEU A 61 6.15 8.62 11.18
C LEU A 61 6.57 9.17 9.83
N LEU A 62 5.62 9.76 9.11
CA LEU A 62 5.89 10.62 7.96
C LEU A 62 5.95 12.08 8.42
N ASP A 63 7.15 12.53 8.77
CA ASP A 63 7.41 13.89 9.21
C ASP A 63 7.47 14.84 8.00
N LEU A 64 6.31 15.40 7.65
CA LEU A 64 6.21 16.38 6.55
C LEU A 64 7.00 17.68 6.82
N PRO A 65 6.98 18.27 8.03
CA PRO A 65 7.79 19.45 8.35
C PRO A 65 9.28 19.30 8.07
N HIS A 66 9.90 18.21 8.53
CA HIS A 66 11.33 17.95 8.32
C HIS A 66 11.61 17.16 7.03
N ARG A 67 10.56 16.80 6.28
CA ARG A 67 10.61 15.99 5.05
C ARG A 67 11.33 14.67 5.27
N ARG A 68 11.02 13.96 6.35
CA ARG A 68 11.63 12.68 6.68
C ARG A 68 10.58 11.61 6.86
N PHE A 69 10.92 10.39 6.49
CA PHE A 69 10.09 9.24 6.79
C PHE A 69 10.85 8.29 7.71
N TYR A 70 10.25 8.02 8.86
CA TYR A 70 10.80 7.12 9.87
C TYR A 70 10.03 5.81 9.83
N PHE A 71 10.77 4.70 9.74
CA PHE A 71 10.26 3.34 9.85
C PHE A 71 11.19 2.53 10.75
N PHE A 72 10.84 2.44 12.04
CA PHE A 72 11.71 1.92 13.09
C PHE A 72 13.08 2.62 13.05
N PHE A 73 14.20 1.92 12.90
CA PHE A 73 15.53 2.54 12.78
C PHE A 73 15.84 3.13 11.40
N ILE A 74 14.98 2.89 10.41
CA ILE A 74 15.21 3.35 9.04
C ILE A 74 14.69 4.78 8.93
N GLU A 75 15.59 5.72 8.69
CA GLU A 75 15.27 7.10 8.34
C GLU A 75 15.50 7.31 6.85
N LEU A 76 14.42 7.53 6.11
CA LEU A 76 14.44 7.80 4.68
C LEU A 76 14.34 9.30 4.42
N TRP A 77 15.29 9.80 3.65
CA TRP A 77 15.35 11.19 3.21
C TRP A 77 14.63 11.36 1.87
N PRO A 78 14.22 12.59 1.47
CA PRO A 78 13.53 12.83 0.20
C PRO A 78 14.37 12.46 -1.04
N GLN A 79 15.68 12.49 -0.94
CA GLN A 79 16.58 12.05 -2.01
C GLN A 79 16.56 10.53 -2.18
N GLU A 80 16.05 9.80 -1.19
CA GLU A 80 15.97 8.35 -1.14
C GLU A 80 14.58 7.83 -1.50
N VAL A 81 13.81 8.63 -2.26
CA VAL A 81 12.48 8.28 -2.78
C VAL A 81 12.49 6.97 -3.58
N TYR A 82 13.65 6.56 -4.12
CA TYR A 82 13.80 5.27 -4.79
C TYR A 82 13.45 4.07 -3.89
N TYR A 83 13.58 4.16 -2.56
CA TYR A 83 13.09 3.10 -1.66
C TYR A 83 11.56 2.99 -1.67
N PHE A 84 10.84 4.10 -1.77
CA PHE A 84 9.39 4.08 -1.90
C PHE A 84 8.98 3.49 -3.24
N THR A 85 9.65 3.87 -4.33
CA THR A 85 9.42 3.27 -5.65
C THR A 85 9.66 1.76 -5.64
N GLY A 86 10.77 1.32 -5.04
CA GLY A 86 11.05 -0.11 -4.87
C GLY A 86 9.99 -0.84 -4.05
N LEU A 87 9.53 -0.25 -2.95
CA LEU A 87 8.45 -0.80 -2.12
C LEU A 87 7.13 -0.91 -2.90
N LEU A 88 6.79 0.09 -3.72
CA LEU A 88 5.60 0.06 -4.59
C LEU A 88 5.69 -1.05 -5.64
N ILE A 89 6.88 -1.27 -6.23
CA ILE A 89 7.12 -2.38 -7.15
C ILE A 89 6.92 -3.71 -6.43
N ILE A 90 7.52 -3.89 -5.24
CA ILE A 90 7.34 -5.11 -4.43
C ILE A 90 5.87 -5.33 -4.09
N ALA A 91 5.13 -4.29 -3.69
CA ALA A 91 3.71 -4.38 -3.37
C ALA A 91 2.87 -4.80 -4.58
N ALA A 92 3.12 -4.19 -5.75
CA ALA A 92 2.44 -4.53 -7.00
C ALA A 92 2.73 -5.98 -7.43
N MET A 93 4.01 -6.38 -7.41
CA MET A 93 4.42 -7.73 -7.76
C MET A 93 3.90 -8.77 -6.76
N THR A 94 3.80 -8.43 -5.47
CA THR A 94 3.21 -9.29 -4.44
C THR A 94 1.72 -9.48 -4.72
N LEU A 95 0.99 -8.43 -5.10
CA LEU A 95 -0.41 -8.54 -5.49
C LEU A 95 -0.58 -9.42 -6.74
N PHE A 96 0.31 -9.31 -7.73
CA PHE A 96 0.31 -10.18 -8.91
C PHE A 96 0.63 -11.63 -8.56
N LEU A 97 1.59 -11.86 -7.65
CA LEU A 97 1.91 -13.20 -7.15
C LEU A 97 0.72 -13.82 -6.40
N MET A 98 0.09 -13.08 -5.49
CA MET A 98 -1.13 -13.51 -4.81
C MET A 98 -2.23 -13.87 -5.82
N ASN A 99 -2.38 -13.08 -6.88
CA ASN A 99 -3.36 -13.34 -7.93
C ASN A 99 -3.06 -14.60 -8.76
N ALA A 100 -1.80 -14.79 -9.14
CA ALA A 100 -1.39 -15.98 -9.87
C ALA A 100 -1.53 -17.26 -9.03
N VAL A 101 -1.37 -17.17 -7.71
CA VAL A 101 -1.47 -18.33 -6.80
C VAL A 101 -2.92 -18.64 -6.43
N ALA A 102 -3.68 -17.64 -5.96
CA ALA A 102 -4.99 -17.82 -5.36
C ALA A 102 -5.97 -16.71 -5.76
N GLY A 103 -5.93 -16.28 -7.02
CA GLY A 103 -6.86 -15.33 -7.60
C GLY A 103 -7.04 -14.07 -6.75
N ARG A 104 -8.28 -13.72 -6.46
CA ARG A 104 -8.63 -12.46 -5.82
C ARG A 104 -8.55 -12.48 -4.29
N ILE A 105 -7.65 -13.30 -3.72
CA ILE A 105 -7.48 -13.44 -2.28
C ILE A 105 -7.15 -12.11 -1.58
N TRP A 106 -6.40 -11.21 -2.22
CA TRP A 106 -6.16 -9.86 -1.69
C TRP A 106 -7.48 -9.11 -1.48
N CYS A 107 -8.36 -9.09 -2.49
CA CYS A 107 -9.68 -8.44 -2.40
C CYS A 107 -10.56 -9.06 -1.31
N GLY A 108 -10.46 -10.38 -1.11
CA GLY A 108 -11.28 -11.10 -0.14
C GLY A 108 -10.87 -10.90 1.32
N TYR A 109 -9.56 -10.72 1.59
CA TYR A 109 -9.01 -10.80 2.95
C TYR A 109 -8.24 -9.57 3.43
N LEU A 110 -7.54 -8.85 2.56
CA LEU A 110 -6.60 -7.78 2.96
C LEU A 110 -6.97 -6.39 2.43
N CYS A 111 -7.81 -6.32 1.39
CA CYS A 111 -8.24 -5.05 0.81
C CYS A 111 -8.95 -4.17 1.87
N PRO A 112 -8.53 -2.91 2.06
CA PRO A 112 -9.14 -2.01 3.03
C PRO A 112 -10.64 -1.85 2.83
N GLN A 113 -11.10 -1.67 1.60
CA GLN A 113 -12.54 -1.57 1.32
C GLN A 113 -13.32 -2.78 1.88
N THR A 114 -12.79 -3.99 1.70
CA THR A 114 -13.44 -5.22 2.17
C THR A 114 -13.39 -5.36 3.69
N ILE A 115 -12.28 -5.00 4.33
CA ILE A 115 -12.11 -5.08 5.79
C ILE A 115 -13.12 -4.17 6.50
N TRP A 116 -13.23 -2.91 6.07
CA TRP A 116 -14.13 -1.94 6.68
C TRP A 116 -15.60 -2.26 6.37
N THR A 117 -15.92 -2.66 5.13
CA THR A 117 -17.30 -3.11 4.80
C THR A 117 -17.71 -4.34 5.62
N ASP A 118 -16.82 -5.31 5.84
CA ASP A 118 -17.14 -6.48 6.67
C ASP A 118 -17.35 -6.12 8.15
N LEU A 119 -16.57 -5.15 8.66
CA LEU A 119 -16.77 -4.58 9.99
C LEU A 119 -18.13 -3.88 10.10
N PHE A 120 -18.51 -3.07 9.11
CA PHE A 120 -19.81 -2.38 9.08
C PHE A 120 -20.97 -3.38 9.02
N TYR A 121 -20.84 -4.46 8.23
CA TYR A 121 -21.81 -5.56 8.23
C TYR A 121 -21.87 -6.30 9.57
N ALA A 122 -20.77 -6.39 10.32
CA ALA A 122 -20.78 -6.95 11.67
C ALA A 122 -21.57 -6.05 12.64
N VAL A 123 -21.39 -4.73 12.56
CA VAL A 123 -22.17 -3.75 13.33
C VAL A 123 -23.66 -3.83 12.98
N GLU A 124 -24.01 -3.91 11.70
CA GLU A 124 -25.42 -4.09 11.29
C GLU A 124 -26.03 -5.35 11.89
N ARG A 125 -25.31 -6.47 11.82
CA ARG A 125 -25.80 -7.73 12.37
C ARG A 125 -25.97 -7.68 13.89
N TRP A 126 -25.10 -6.94 14.56
CA TRP A 126 -25.18 -6.76 16.01
C TRP A 126 -26.36 -5.87 16.44
N VAL A 127 -26.63 -4.78 15.70
CA VAL A 127 -27.67 -3.81 16.06
C VAL A 127 -29.05 -4.16 15.50
N GLU A 128 -29.13 -4.52 14.21
CA GLU A 128 -30.39 -4.74 13.50
C GLU A 128 -30.77 -6.22 13.37
N GLY A 129 -29.85 -7.14 13.68
CA GLY A 129 -30.06 -8.59 13.55
C GLY A 129 -29.57 -9.15 12.22
N ASP A 130 -29.81 -10.44 11.99
CA ASP A 130 -29.29 -11.14 10.82
C ASP A 130 -30.08 -10.78 9.54
N ARG A 131 -29.73 -11.40 8.41
CA ARG A 131 -30.32 -11.13 7.09
C ARG A 131 -31.85 -11.00 7.08
N ARG A 132 -32.57 -11.96 7.67
CA ARG A 132 -34.05 -11.98 7.64
C ARG A 132 -34.63 -10.77 8.38
N ASP A 133 -34.08 -10.46 9.54
CA ASP A 133 -34.56 -9.36 10.37
C ASP A 133 -34.36 -8.02 9.69
N ARG A 134 -33.19 -7.80 9.08
CA ARG A 134 -32.90 -6.59 8.29
C ARG A 134 -33.81 -6.43 7.08
N ILE A 135 -34.10 -7.51 6.34
CA ILE A 135 -35.04 -7.46 5.21
C ILE A 135 -36.45 -7.11 5.69
N LEU A 136 -36.89 -7.66 6.82
CA LEU A 136 -38.22 -7.36 7.38
C LEU A 136 -38.29 -5.92 7.91
N LYS A 137 -37.23 -5.44 8.57
CA LYS A 137 -37.13 -4.08 9.11
C LYS A 137 -37.16 -3.02 8.01
N ASP A 138 -36.42 -3.24 6.91
CA ASP A 138 -36.42 -2.33 5.77
C ASP A 138 -37.79 -2.22 5.06
N LYS A 139 -38.68 -3.20 5.24
CA LYS A 139 -40.05 -3.19 4.70
C LYS A 139 -41.09 -2.64 5.68
N ARG A 140 -40.74 -2.47 6.95
CA ARG A 140 -41.67 -1.97 7.98
C ARG A 140 -41.72 -0.45 7.99
N ALA A 141 -42.81 0.11 8.51
CA ALA A 141 -42.90 1.53 8.78
C ALA A 141 -41.92 1.96 9.88
N TRP A 142 -41.52 3.24 9.87
CA TRP A 142 -40.64 3.83 10.86
C TRP A 142 -41.29 3.84 12.25
N THR A 143 -40.96 2.83 13.04
CA THR A 143 -41.32 2.74 14.46
C THR A 143 -40.19 3.29 15.33
N PHE A 144 -40.48 3.70 16.57
CA PHE A 144 -39.47 4.24 17.48
C PHE A 144 -38.29 3.27 17.71
N SER A 145 -38.56 1.97 17.83
CA SER A 145 -37.52 0.95 17.95
C SER A 145 -36.64 0.88 16.70
N HIS A 146 -37.24 0.95 15.51
CA HIS A 146 -36.50 0.95 14.24
C HIS A 146 -35.63 2.20 14.08
N VAL A 147 -36.17 3.39 14.41
CA VAL A 147 -35.39 4.65 14.38
C VAL A 147 -34.19 4.55 15.33
N ARG A 148 -34.36 4.03 16.54
CA ARG A 148 -33.28 3.85 17.50
C ARG A 148 -32.19 2.92 16.96
N GLU A 149 -32.55 1.77 16.41
CA GLU A 149 -31.58 0.83 15.83
C GLU A 149 -30.80 1.46 14.66
N VAL A 150 -31.50 2.14 13.76
CA VAL A 150 -30.87 2.85 12.63
C VAL A 150 -29.93 3.95 13.14
N ALA A 151 -30.36 4.75 14.11
CA ALA A 151 -29.53 5.78 14.73
C ALA A 151 -28.28 5.18 15.40
N THR A 152 -28.43 4.10 16.18
CA THR A 152 -27.30 3.40 16.81
C THR A 152 -26.34 2.84 15.77
N LYS A 153 -26.83 2.22 14.68
CA LYS A 153 -25.99 1.74 13.57
C LYS A 153 -25.17 2.88 12.96
N HIS A 154 -25.82 3.98 12.59
CA HIS A 154 -25.14 5.12 11.96
C HIS A 154 -24.16 5.80 12.91
N PHE A 155 -24.49 5.90 14.19
CA PHE A 155 -23.58 6.38 15.21
C PHE A 155 -22.32 5.51 15.30
N LEU A 156 -22.46 4.19 15.39
CA LEU A 156 -21.32 3.27 15.44
C LEU A 156 -20.48 3.29 14.15
N TRP A 157 -21.11 3.38 12.99
CA TRP A 157 -20.41 3.56 11.72
C TRP A 157 -19.61 4.85 11.68
N LEU A 158 -20.18 5.96 12.15
CA LEU A 158 -19.48 7.24 12.23
C LEU A 158 -18.33 7.17 13.24
N MET A 159 -18.49 6.50 14.39
CA MET A 159 -17.40 6.32 15.35
C MET A 159 -16.26 5.50 14.77
N ILE A 160 -16.54 4.39 14.07
CA ILE A 160 -15.51 3.59 13.39
C ILE A 160 -14.83 4.39 12.28
N ALA A 161 -15.60 5.12 11.46
CA ALA A 161 -15.06 5.95 10.39
C ALA A 161 -14.20 7.10 10.96
N TRP A 162 -14.63 7.71 12.07
CA TRP A 162 -13.90 8.75 12.76
C TRP A 162 -12.60 8.25 13.36
N TRP A 163 -12.61 7.09 14.03
CA TRP A 163 -11.38 6.44 14.48
C TRP A 163 -10.45 6.12 13.32
N THR A 164 -10.99 5.63 12.21
CA THR A 164 -10.22 5.31 11.00
C THR A 164 -9.51 6.54 10.46
N GLY A 165 -10.24 7.64 10.25
CA GLY A 165 -9.68 8.90 9.76
C GLY A 165 -8.68 9.51 10.74
N GLY A 166 -9.00 9.48 12.04
CA GLY A 166 -8.12 9.89 13.13
C GLY A 166 -6.77 9.17 13.08
N ALA A 167 -6.81 7.84 13.09
CA ALA A 167 -5.61 7.01 13.09
C ALA A 167 -4.71 7.23 11.87
N TRP A 168 -5.28 7.50 10.68
CA TRP A 168 -4.46 7.83 9.50
C TRP A 168 -3.63 9.08 9.73
N VAL A 169 -4.24 10.14 10.29
CA VAL A 169 -3.55 11.41 10.54
C VAL A 169 -2.45 11.26 11.59
N LEU A 170 -2.58 10.32 12.54
CA LEU A 170 -1.53 10.00 13.52
C LEU A 170 -0.23 9.45 12.88
N TYR A 171 -0.24 9.05 11.61
CA TYR A 171 1.00 8.70 10.90
C TYR A 171 1.80 9.91 10.41
N PHE A 172 1.23 11.13 10.46
CA PHE A 172 1.85 12.35 9.91
C PHE A 172 2.32 13.35 10.98
N ALA A 173 1.95 13.13 12.24
CA ALA A 173 2.38 13.92 13.39
C ALA A 173 2.57 13.00 14.60
N ASP A 174 3.28 13.47 15.64
CA ASP A 174 3.48 12.68 16.85
C ASP A 174 2.14 12.30 17.49
N ALA A 175 1.84 11.00 17.54
CA ALA A 175 0.50 10.51 17.86
C ALA A 175 0.02 10.87 19.27
N PRO A 176 0.80 10.71 20.36
CA PRO A 176 0.37 11.12 21.69
C PRO A 176 0.09 12.63 21.79
N THR A 177 0.95 13.44 21.19
CA THR A 177 0.81 14.90 21.20
C THR A 177 -0.43 15.33 20.41
N LEU A 178 -0.58 14.83 19.19
CA LEU A 178 -1.72 15.17 18.33
C LEU A 178 -3.06 14.72 18.94
N VAL A 179 -3.12 13.55 19.59
CA VAL A 179 -4.33 13.10 20.29
C VAL A 179 -4.71 14.08 21.41
N LYS A 180 -3.73 14.57 22.17
CA LYS A 180 -3.97 15.57 23.22
C LYS A 180 -4.46 16.90 22.63
N GLU A 181 -3.82 17.38 21.57
CA GLU A 181 -4.20 18.62 20.87
C GLU A 181 -5.60 18.52 20.26
N LEU A 182 -5.97 17.36 19.70
CA LEU A 182 -7.30 17.12 19.17
C LEU A 182 -8.36 17.20 20.29
N ALA A 183 -8.06 16.63 21.46
CA ALA A 183 -8.94 16.65 22.63
C ALA A 183 -9.06 18.04 23.28
N THR A 184 -8.01 18.86 23.22
CA THR A 184 -8.03 20.25 23.74
C THR A 184 -8.51 21.28 22.73
N LEU A 185 -8.89 20.86 21.51
CA LEU A 185 -9.27 21.76 20.40
C LEU A 185 -8.15 22.70 19.94
N GLN A 186 -6.89 22.31 20.13
CA GLN A 186 -5.69 23.09 19.80
C GLN A 186 -4.94 22.55 18.59
N ALA A 187 -5.37 21.44 18.00
CA ALA A 187 -4.69 20.87 16.84
C ALA A 187 -4.77 21.79 15.61
N PRO A 188 -3.83 21.67 14.66
CA PRO A 188 -3.90 22.39 13.39
C PRO A 188 -5.21 22.10 12.64
N PHE A 189 -5.83 23.12 12.03
CA PHE A 189 -7.07 22.96 11.26
C PHE A 189 -6.98 21.86 10.19
N VAL A 190 -5.81 21.73 9.56
CA VAL A 190 -5.52 20.70 8.55
C VAL A 190 -5.75 19.28 9.09
N ALA A 191 -5.44 19.02 10.37
CA ALA A 191 -5.68 17.73 10.99
C ALA A 191 -7.19 17.43 11.08
N TYR A 192 -8.00 18.38 11.55
CA TYR A 192 -9.47 18.23 11.60
C TYR A 192 -10.07 18.04 10.22
N LEU A 193 -9.60 18.79 9.22
CA LEU A 193 -10.06 18.69 7.84
C LEU A 193 -9.82 17.28 7.28
N TRP A 194 -8.60 16.74 7.41
CA TRP A 194 -8.29 15.40 6.92
C TRP A 194 -9.01 14.30 7.68
N ILE A 195 -9.16 14.42 9.00
CA ILE A 195 -10.01 13.51 9.79
C ILE A 195 -11.43 13.53 9.25
N GLY A 196 -12.01 14.71 9.01
CA GLY A 196 -13.35 14.86 8.46
C GLY A 196 -13.51 14.22 7.07
N ILE A 197 -12.59 14.49 6.15
CA ILE A 197 -12.59 13.91 4.79
C ILE A 197 -12.47 12.38 4.84
N LEU A 198 -11.55 11.85 5.64
CA LEU A 198 -11.33 10.41 5.76
C LEU A 198 -12.50 9.71 6.47
N THR A 199 -13.11 10.37 7.45
CA THR A 199 -14.34 9.91 8.10
C THR A 199 -15.49 9.84 7.09
N ALA A 200 -15.71 10.92 6.34
CA ALA A 200 -16.78 10.99 5.35
C ALA A 200 -16.59 9.94 4.24
N THR A 201 -15.38 9.81 3.69
CA THR A 201 -15.08 8.81 2.66
C THR A 201 -15.21 7.38 3.19
N THR A 202 -14.72 7.07 4.40
CA THR A 202 -14.89 5.74 5.00
C THR A 202 -16.37 5.42 5.23
N TYR A 203 -17.13 6.37 5.77
CA TYR A 203 -18.57 6.22 6.01
C TYR A 203 -19.36 5.99 4.72
N VAL A 204 -19.07 6.77 3.66
CA VAL A 204 -19.71 6.64 2.35
C VAL A 204 -19.30 5.33 1.66
N PHE A 205 -18.01 5.04 1.58
CA PHE A 205 -17.52 3.88 0.82
C PHE A 205 -17.79 2.56 1.53
N ALA A 206 -17.51 2.45 2.82
CA ALA A 206 -17.72 1.19 3.56
C ALA A 206 -19.19 0.99 3.94
N GLY A 207 -19.92 2.08 4.27
CA GLY A 207 -21.29 2.02 4.75
C GLY A 207 -22.35 2.04 3.66
N HIS A 208 -22.18 2.84 2.61
CA HIS A 208 -23.20 3.03 1.58
C HIS A 208 -22.83 2.37 0.25
N ALA A 209 -21.70 2.72 -0.35
CA ALA A 209 -21.30 2.23 -1.67
C ALA A 209 -20.95 0.74 -1.67
N ARG A 210 -20.23 0.24 -0.64
CA ARG A 210 -19.95 -1.19 -0.40
C ARG A 210 -19.45 -1.92 -1.64
N GLU A 211 -20.24 -2.86 -2.17
CA GLU A 211 -19.92 -3.68 -3.34
C GLU A 211 -19.80 -2.85 -4.63
N GLN A 212 -20.42 -1.68 -4.69
CA GLN A 212 -20.31 -0.77 -5.84
C GLN A 212 -18.88 -0.26 -6.02
N VAL A 213 -18.14 -0.06 -4.92
CA VAL A 213 -16.72 0.30 -4.97
C VAL A 213 -15.94 -0.82 -5.66
N CYS A 214 -16.18 -2.07 -5.26
CA CYS A 214 -15.50 -3.22 -5.81
C CYS A 214 -15.91 -3.54 -7.24
N ILE A 215 -17.15 -3.25 -7.68
CA ILE A 215 -17.64 -3.62 -9.02
C ILE A 215 -17.35 -2.52 -10.04
N TYR A 216 -17.55 -1.24 -9.67
CA TYR A 216 -17.54 -0.13 -10.63
C TYR A 216 -16.35 0.81 -10.49
N MET A 217 -15.94 1.15 -9.26
CA MET A 217 -14.87 2.13 -9.02
C MET A 217 -13.47 1.51 -9.07
N CYS A 218 -13.33 0.31 -8.51
CA CYS A 218 -12.05 -0.37 -8.42
C CYS A 218 -11.66 -0.92 -9.81
N PRO A 219 -10.46 -0.60 -10.35
CA PRO A 219 -10.00 -1.18 -11.61
C PRO A 219 -9.48 -2.62 -11.42
N TRP A 220 -9.12 -3.00 -10.19
CA TRP A 220 -8.51 -4.29 -9.86
C TRP A 220 -9.30 -5.54 -10.28
N PRO A 221 -10.63 -5.64 -10.10
CA PRO A 221 -11.39 -6.79 -10.57
C PRO A 221 -11.13 -7.15 -12.04
N ARG A 222 -11.02 -6.13 -12.91
CA ARG A 222 -10.81 -6.31 -14.34
C ARG A 222 -9.37 -6.72 -14.64
N ILE A 223 -8.40 -6.04 -14.02
CA ILE A 223 -6.98 -6.35 -14.17
C ILE A 223 -6.68 -7.77 -13.65
N GLN A 224 -7.21 -8.13 -12.47
CA GLN A 224 -7.02 -9.45 -11.88
C GLN A 224 -7.68 -10.58 -12.70
N ALA A 225 -8.84 -10.31 -13.30
CA ALA A 225 -9.47 -11.26 -14.21
C ALA A 225 -8.62 -11.52 -15.46
N ALA A 226 -7.87 -10.53 -15.95
CA ALA A 226 -6.92 -10.72 -17.06
C ALA A 226 -5.61 -11.42 -16.63
N LEU A 227 -5.22 -11.26 -15.35
CA LEU A 227 -3.98 -11.84 -14.80
C LEU A 227 -4.15 -13.26 -14.24
N THR A 228 -5.38 -13.72 -14.04
CA THR A 228 -5.67 -15.08 -13.57
C THR A 228 -5.33 -16.10 -14.66
N ASP A 229 -5.01 -17.32 -14.27
CA ASP A 229 -4.80 -18.44 -15.19
C ASP A 229 -5.57 -19.68 -14.73
N GLU A 230 -5.65 -20.68 -15.61
CA GLU A 230 -6.35 -21.97 -15.39
C GLU A 230 -5.81 -22.78 -14.18
N TRP A 231 -4.64 -22.40 -13.67
CA TRP A 231 -3.94 -23.04 -12.55
C TRP A 231 -4.10 -22.26 -11.24
N ALA A 232 -4.63 -21.03 -11.27
CA ALA A 232 -4.88 -20.22 -10.09
C ALA A 232 -6.03 -20.81 -9.28
N LEU A 233 -5.88 -20.83 -7.95
CA LEU A 233 -6.93 -21.29 -7.05
C LEU A 233 -8.03 -20.24 -6.95
N ASN A 234 -9.12 -20.47 -7.68
CA ASN A 234 -10.31 -19.63 -7.64
C ASN A 234 -11.38 -20.29 -6.76
N VAL A 235 -12.20 -19.49 -6.08
CA VAL A 235 -13.39 -20.03 -5.42
C VAL A 235 -14.37 -20.47 -6.51
N THR A 236 -14.64 -21.77 -6.58
CA THR A 236 -15.38 -22.38 -7.69
C THR A 236 -16.42 -23.36 -7.16
N TYR A 237 -17.62 -23.31 -7.75
CA TYR A 237 -18.66 -24.31 -7.56
C TYR A 237 -18.39 -25.52 -8.47
N ARG A 238 -18.31 -26.72 -7.88
CA ARG A 238 -18.03 -27.97 -8.62
C ARG A 238 -19.28 -28.46 -9.33
N ARG A 239 -19.49 -27.94 -10.56
CA ARG A 239 -20.64 -28.30 -11.41
C ARG A 239 -20.72 -29.79 -11.71
N ASP A 240 -19.57 -30.46 -11.87
CA ASP A 240 -19.42 -31.90 -12.06
C ASP A 240 -20.02 -32.75 -10.94
N ARG A 241 -20.11 -32.19 -9.73
CA ARG A 241 -20.70 -32.85 -8.56
C ARG A 241 -22.06 -32.30 -8.18
N GLY A 242 -22.24 -31.00 -8.37
CA GLY A 242 -23.41 -30.25 -7.91
C GLY A 242 -24.63 -30.37 -8.80
N GLU A 243 -24.46 -30.63 -10.10
CA GLU A 243 -25.54 -30.65 -11.09
C GLU A 243 -25.95 -32.09 -11.48
N PRO A 244 -27.24 -32.34 -11.80
CA PRO A 244 -28.36 -31.39 -11.73
C PRO A 244 -28.76 -31.10 -10.28
N ARG A 245 -28.88 -29.82 -9.93
CA ARG A 245 -29.30 -29.38 -8.58
C ARG A 245 -30.81 -29.55 -8.37
N THR A 246 -31.18 -29.99 -7.17
CA THR A 246 -32.57 -30.33 -6.82
C THR A 246 -32.76 -30.28 -5.31
N SER A 247 -33.98 -30.08 -4.82
CA SER A 247 -34.26 -30.14 -3.37
C SER A 247 -33.88 -31.50 -2.78
N VAL A 248 -33.64 -31.55 -1.46
CA VAL A 248 -33.20 -32.79 -0.76
C VAL A 248 -34.15 -33.96 -1.04
N LYS A 249 -35.46 -33.76 -0.85
CA LYS A 249 -36.48 -34.79 -1.06
C LYS A 249 -36.53 -35.28 -2.51
N LYS A 250 -36.45 -34.36 -3.47
CA LYS A 250 -36.48 -34.71 -4.89
C LYS A 250 -35.18 -35.41 -5.30
N ALA A 251 -34.04 -35.03 -4.73
CA ALA A 251 -32.77 -35.73 -4.96
C ALA A 251 -32.81 -37.18 -4.45
N GLU A 252 -33.44 -37.44 -3.31
CA GLU A 252 -33.66 -38.80 -2.81
C GLU A 252 -34.56 -39.62 -3.73
N GLN A 253 -35.67 -39.03 -4.20
CA GLN A 253 -36.56 -39.68 -5.17
C GLN A 253 -35.85 -40.03 -6.48
N LEU A 254 -35.07 -39.10 -7.04
CA LEU A 254 -34.29 -39.33 -8.26
C LEU A 254 -33.26 -40.45 -8.08
N ARG A 255 -32.55 -40.47 -6.94
CA ARG A 255 -31.57 -41.53 -6.62
C ARG A 255 -32.24 -42.90 -6.49
N LEU A 256 -33.42 -42.97 -5.88
CA LEU A 256 -34.22 -44.20 -5.79
C LEU A 256 -34.71 -44.66 -7.18
N ALA A 257 -35.01 -43.73 -8.08
CA ALA A 257 -35.39 -44.00 -9.46
C ALA A 257 -34.21 -44.31 -10.39
N GLY A 258 -32.96 -44.26 -9.91
CA GLY A 258 -31.75 -44.43 -10.73
C GLY A 258 -31.43 -43.24 -11.64
N GLU A 259 -32.06 -42.08 -11.41
CA GLU A 259 -31.83 -40.85 -12.14
C GLU A 259 -30.70 -39.99 -11.54
N PRO A 260 -30.00 -39.18 -12.35
CA PRO A 260 -28.91 -38.34 -11.87
C PRO A 260 -29.42 -37.24 -10.93
N ALA A 261 -28.81 -37.14 -9.74
CA ALA A 261 -29.11 -36.09 -8.77
C ALA A 261 -27.82 -35.57 -8.11
N GLY A 262 -27.52 -34.30 -8.38
CA GLY A 262 -26.34 -33.63 -7.89
C GLY A 262 -26.36 -33.39 -6.37
N ASP A 263 -25.18 -33.02 -5.87
CA ASP A 263 -24.96 -32.74 -4.46
C ASP A 263 -25.55 -31.39 -4.02
N CYS A 264 -25.76 -30.46 -4.94
CA CYS A 264 -26.35 -29.16 -4.64
C CYS A 264 -27.85 -29.28 -4.38
N ILE A 265 -28.28 -28.84 -3.20
CA ILE A 265 -29.68 -28.91 -2.77
C ILE A 265 -30.52 -27.67 -3.11
N ASP A 266 -29.96 -26.76 -3.91
CA ASP A 266 -30.58 -25.50 -4.32
C ASP A 266 -31.08 -24.60 -3.15
N CYS A 267 -30.33 -24.55 -2.04
CA CYS A 267 -30.72 -23.80 -0.84
C CYS A 267 -30.42 -22.29 -0.87
N HIS A 268 -29.69 -21.82 -1.88
CA HIS A 268 -29.22 -20.43 -2.05
C HIS A 268 -28.37 -19.85 -0.88
N GLN A 269 -27.92 -20.67 0.07
CA GLN A 269 -27.12 -20.20 1.22
C GLN A 269 -25.79 -19.55 0.78
N CYS A 270 -25.16 -20.08 -0.27
CA CYS A 270 -23.95 -19.50 -0.86
C CYS A 270 -24.12 -18.05 -1.36
N ILE A 271 -25.32 -17.69 -1.80
CA ILE A 271 -25.68 -16.34 -2.26
C ILE A 271 -26.02 -15.45 -1.06
N ASN A 272 -26.77 -16.00 -0.10
CA ASN A 272 -27.23 -15.27 1.08
C ASN A 272 -26.08 -14.77 1.96
N VAL A 273 -24.95 -15.47 2.00
CA VAL A 273 -23.75 -15.05 2.76
C VAL A 273 -22.78 -14.19 1.93
N CYS A 274 -23.02 -14.03 0.63
CA CYS A 274 -22.10 -13.35 -0.26
C CYS A 274 -22.15 -11.82 -0.04
N PRO A 275 -21.04 -11.16 0.29
CA PRO A 275 -21.02 -9.72 0.56
C PRO A 275 -21.30 -8.87 -0.69
N THR A 276 -21.12 -9.44 -1.89
CA THR A 276 -21.38 -8.80 -3.17
C THR A 276 -22.63 -9.33 -3.88
N GLY A 277 -23.33 -10.30 -3.27
CA GLY A 277 -24.57 -10.87 -3.80
C GLY A 277 -24.41 -11.74 -5.06
N VAL A 278 -23.20 -12.16 -5.43
CA VAL A 278 -22.98 -13.03 -6.60
C VAL A 278 -23.48 -14.46 -6.36
N ASP A 279 -24.00 -15.08 -7.42
CA ASP A 279 -24.31 -16.51 -7.45
C ASP A 279 -23.14 -17.32 -7.98
N ILE A 280 -22.36 -17.90 -7.06
CA ILE A 280 -21.17 -18.68 -7.40
C ILE A 280 -21.45 -19.91 -8.27
N ARG A 281 -22.72 -20.34 -8.35
CA ARG A 281 -23.15 -21.48 -9.16
C ARG A 281 -23.11 -21.15 -10.66
N ASP A 282 -23.21 -19.87 -11.01
CA ASP A 282 -23.09 -19.39 -12.39
C ASP A 282 -21.64 -19.34 -12.89
N GLY A 283 -20.66 -19.60 -12.01
CA GLY A 283 -19.23 -19.62 -12.34
C GLY A 283 -18.50 -18.37 -11.85
N ILE A 284 -17.33 -18.10 -12.43
CA ILE A 284 -16.50 -16.96 -12.05
C ILE A 284 -17.13 -15.66 -12.54
N GLN A 285 -17.38 -14.74 -11.61
CA GLN A 285 -17.96 -13.44 -11.89
C GLN A 285 -17.05 -12.31 -11.39
N LEU A 286 -17.08 -11.16 -12.07
CA LEU A 286 -16.32 -9.96 -11.66
C LEU A 286 -16.71 -9.46 -10.26
N GLY A 287 -17.94 -9.72 -9.81
CA GLY A 287 -18.37 -9.39 -8.44
C GLY A 287 -17.80 -10.32 -7.36
N CYS A 288 -17.23 -11.47 -7.72
CA CYS A 288 -16.66 -12.40 -6.75
C CYS A 288 -15.31 -11.88 -6.24
N ILE A 289 -15.25 -11.53 -4.95
CA ILE A 289 -14.00 -11.13 -4.27
C ILE A 289 -13.23 -12.32 -3.69
N GLN A 290 -13.67 -13.56 -3.96
CA GLN A 290 -13.02 -14.80 -3.50
C GLN A 290 -12.71 -14.83 -2.00
N CYS A 291 -13.66 -14.41 -1.17
CA CYS A 291 -13.53 -14.38 0.29
C CYS A 291 -13.87 -15.71 1.00
N GLY A 292 -14.30 -16.74 0.28
CA GLY A 292 -14.56 -18.08 0.83
C GLY A 292 -15.79 -18.23 1.74
N LEU A 293 -16.56 -17.17 2.02
CA LEU A 293 -17.74 -17.27 2.90
C LEU A 293 -18.81 -18.23 2.37
N CYS A 294 -18.96 -18.34 1.05
CA CYS A 294 -19.84 -19.30 0.41
C CYS A 294 -19.39 -20.76 0.61
N ILE A 295 -18.10 -21.02 0.80
CA ILE A 295 -17.56 -22.35 1.12
C ILE A 295 -18.04 -22.75 2.52
N ASP A 296 -17.78 -21.91 3.52
CA ASP A 296 -18.19 -22.17 4.91
C ASP A 296 -19.72 -22.41 5.02
N ALA A 297 -20.53 -21.59 4.34
CA ALA A 297 -21.99 -21.72 4.36
C ALA A 297 -22.47 -22.99 3.66
N CYS A 298 -21.84 -23.36 2.53
CA CYS A 298 -22.21 -24.56 1.80
C CYS A 298 -21.80 -25.81 2.58
N ASP A 299 -20.60 -25.85 3.14
CA ASP A 299 -20.12 -26.98 3.93
C ASP A 299 -21.00 -27.23 5.15
N ALA A 300 -21.47 -26.18 5.82
CA ALA A 300 -22.42 -26.31 6.93
C ALA A 300 -23.73 -27.00 6.49
N ILE A 301 -24.27 -26.66 5.31
CA ILE A 301 -25.47 -27.30 4.76
C ILE A 301 -25.20 -28.74 4.32
N MET A 302 -24.05 -28.99 3.70
CA MET A 302 -23.67 -30.35 3.28
C MET A 302 -23.56 -31.27 4.50
N GLN A 303 -22.95 -30.80 5.60
CA GLN A 303 -22.91 -31.54 6.87
C GLN A 303 -24.30 -31.80 7.44
N GLN A 304 -25.18 -30.79 7.48
CA GLN A 304 -26.56 -30.95 7.98
C GLN A 304 -27.40 -31.94 7.16
N THR A 305 -27.07 -32.11 5.87
CA THR A 305 -27.77 -33.03 4.96
C THR A 305 -27.02 -34.33 4.72
N ASN A 306 -25.99 -34.63 5.53
CA ASN A 306 -25.15 -35.84 5.42
C ASN A 306 -24.56 -36.04 4.02
N ARG A 307 -24.11 -34.96 3.38
CA ARG A 307 -23.43 -34.96 2.08
C ARG A 307 -21.96 -34.57 2.23
N PRO A 308 -21.06 -35.02 1.33
CA PRO A 308 -19.64 -34.68 1.42
C PRO A 308 -19.42 -33.16 1.25
N THR A 309 -18.51 -32.58 2.03
CA THR A 309 -18.17 -31.15 1.96
C THR A 309 -17.36 -30.81 0.69
N GLY A 310 -17.04 -29.53 0.51
CA GLY A 310 -16.23 -29.05 -0.61
C GLY A 310 -16.98 -29.04 -1.94
N LEU A 311 -18.29 -28.73 -1.92
CA LEU A 311 -19.08 -28.51 -3.14
C LEU A 311 -18.67 -27.19 -3.80
N ILE A 312 -18.39 -26.19 -2.97
CA ILE A 312 -17.68 -24.97 -3.34
C ILE A 312 -16.31 -25.07 -2.66
N ALA A 313 -15.25 -24.84 -3.40
CA ALA A 313 -13.88 -24.92 -2.87
C ALA A 313 -12.96 -23.96 -3.62
N TYR A 314 -11.77 -23.71 -3.07
CA TYR A 314 -10.67 -23.17 -3.87
C TYR A 314 -10.20 -24.29 -4.80
N ASP A 315 -10.42 -24.11 -6.10
CA ASP A 315 -10.13 -25.10 -7.12
C ASP A 315 -9.58 -24.43 -8.38
N THR A 316 -9.04 -25.24 -9.29
CA THR A 316 -8.47 -24.77 -10.56
C THR A 316 -9.33 -25.25 -11.72
N ASP A 317 -9.28 -24.55 -12.84
CA ASP A 317 -10.03 -24.93 -14.04
C ASP A 317 -9.51 -26.27 -14.59
N ILE A 318 -8.20 -26.47 -14.55
CA ILE A 318 -7.56 -27.76 -14.88
C ILE A 318 -8.11 -28.91 -14.01
N ASN A 319 -8.34 -28.68 -12.72
CA ASN A 319 -8.87 -29.74 -11.85
C ASN A 319 -10.34 -30.01 -12.11
N ALA A 320 -11.11 -29.04 -12.61
CA ALA A 320 -12.47 -29.29 -13.07
C ALA A 320 -12.46 -30.26 -14.27
N GLU A 321 -11.61 -30.02 -15.26
CA GLU A 321 -11.47 -30.91 -16.42
C GLU A 321 -10.91 -32.29 -16.04
N ARG A 322 -9.90 -32.34 -15.16
CA ARG A 322 -9.32 -33.61 -14.70
C ARG A 322 -10.33 -34.47 -13.95
N ARG A 323 -11.19 -33.86 -13.12
CA ARG A 323 -12.26 -34.56 -12.41
C ARG A 323 -13.28 -35.15 -13.38
N LEU A 324 -13.67 -34.41 -14.42
CA LEU A 324 -14.54 -34.93 -15.49
C LEU A 324 -13.88 -36.11 -16.23
N ALA A 325 -12.55 -36.10 -16.37
CA ALA A 325 -11.79 -37.19 -16.97
C ALA A 325 -11.43 -38.33 -15.99
N GLY A 326 -11.93 -38.32 -14.75
CA GLY A 326 -11.63 -39.34 -13.72
C GLY A 326 -10.18 -39.34 -13.22
N LYS A 327 -9.43 -38.26 -13.45
CA LYS A 327 -8.02 -38.13 -13.05
C LYS A 327 -7.91 -37.44 -11.67
N PRO A 328 -6.88 -37.78 -10.87
CA PRO A 328 -6.67 -37.12 -9.58
C PRO A 328 -6.34 -35.63 -9.76
N PRO A 329 -6.72 -34.78 -8.79
CA PRO A 329 -6.44 -33.35 -8.84
C PRO A 329 -4.93 -33.09 -8.73
N VAL A 330 -4.47 -32.04 -9.41
CA VAL A 330 -3.08 -31.60 -9.42
C VAL A 330 -3.05 -30.11 -9.10
N TYR A 331 -2.20 -29.73 -8.14
CA TYR A 331 -2.01 -28.33 -7.77
C TYR A 331 -0.57 -27.92 -8.09
N ARG A 332 -0.39 -27.03 -9.07
CA ARG A 332 0.94 -26.52 -9.46
C ARG A 332 1.10 -25.08 -9.01
N LEU A 333 1.56 -24.87 -7.78
CA LEU A 333 1.80 -23.52 -7.26
C LEU A 333 3.09 -22.90 -7.84
N ILE A 334 4.12 -23.73 -8.04
CA ILE A 334 5.40 -23.32 -8.64
C ILE A 334 5.28 -23.46 -10.17
N ARG A 335 5.28 -22.32 -10.86
CA ARG A 335 5.13 -22.19 -12.32
C ARG A 335 6.07 -21.08 -12.79
N ALA A 336 6.39 -21.05 -14.08
CA ALA A 336 7.24 -20.00 -14.65
C ALA A 336 6.76 -18.59 -14.27
N ARG A 337 5.44 -18.34 -14.31
CA ARG A 337 4.84 -17.04 -13.93
C ARG A 337 5.02 -16.71 -12.44
N THR A 338 4.72 -17.65 -11.54
CA THR A 338 4.84 -17.41 -10.08
C THR A 338 6.30 -17.29 -9.66
N VAL A 339 7.20 -18.07 -10.28
CA VAL A 339 8.64 -17.98 -10.10
C VAL A 339 9.17 -16.64 -10.62
N LEU A 340 8.73 -16.16 -11.79
CA LEU A 340 9.13 -14.86 -12.32
C LEU A 340 8.74 -13.73 -11.35
N TYR A 341 7.50 -13.72 -10.86
CA TYR A 341 7.05 -12.70 -9.92
C TYR A 341 7.82 -12.76 -8.59
N ALA A 342 8.04 -13.97 -8.05
CA ALA A 342 8.84 -14.16 -6.84
C ALA A 342 10.31 -13.74 -7.05
N ALA A 343 10.89 -14.03 -8.22
CA ALA A 343 12.25 -13.64 -8.58
C ALA A 343 12.38 -12.12 -8.68
N ILE A 344 11.44 -11.42 -9.32
CA ILE A 344 11.44 -9.96 -9.37
C ILE A 344 11.36 -9.36 -7.97
N ILE A 345 10.48 -9.88 -7.10
CA ILE A 345 10.39 -9.44 -5.70
C ILE A 345 11.72 -9.65 -4.99
N ALA A 346 12.35 -10.82 -5.15
CA ALA A 346 13.63 -11.14 -4.53
C ALA A 346 14.78 -10.24 -5.05
N VAL A 347 14.83 -9.97 -6.35
CA VAL A 347 15.85 -9.11 -6.97
C VAL A 347 15.68 -7.67 -6.50
N VAL A 348 14.47 -7.10 -6.59
CA VAL A 348 14.22 -5.72 -6.16
C VAL A 348 14.44 -5.58 -4.66
N GLY A 349 13.93 -6.51 -3.85
CA GLY A 349 14.16 -6.54 -2.41
C GLY A 349 15.64 -6.68 -2.05
N GLY A 350 16.38 -7.51 -2.78
CA GLY A 350 17.82 -7.69 -2.63
C GLY A 350 18.60 -6.42 -2.96
N ILE A 351 18.27 -5.74 -4.08
CA ILE A 351 18.87 -4.45 -4.44
C ILE A 351 18.60 -3.41 -3.34
N MET A 352 17.35 -3.29 -2.88
CA MET A 352 17.00 -2.35 -1.81
C MET A 352 17.72 -2.66 -0.50
N LEU A 353 17.80 -3.94 -0.12
CA LEU A 353 18.50 -4.35 1.10
C LEU A 353 20.00 -4.04 1.00
N TYR A 354 20.60 -4.33 -0.15
CA TYR A 354 22.00 -4.03 -0.42
C TYR A 354 22.27 -2.52 -0.35
N THR A 355 21.48 -1.69 -1.04
CA THR A 355 21.63 -0.24 -1.03
C THR A 355 21.43 0.36 0.37
N LEU A 356 20.55 -0.26 1.17
CA LEU A 356 20.30 0.18 2.55
C LEU A 356 21.47 -0.19 3.46
N ALA A 357 22.04 -1.39 3.29
CA ALA A 357 23.19 -1.86 4.06
C ALA A 357 24.49 -1.12 3.70
N THR A 358 24.67 -0.73 2.44
CA THR A 358 25.85 0.03 1.97
C THR A 358 25.63 1.55 1.95
N ARG A 359 24.57 2.03 2.61
CA ARG A 359 24.18 3.44 2.61
C ARG A 359 25.29 4.30 3.22
N SER A 360 25.81 5.28 2.46
CA SER A 360 26.74 6.27 3.02
C SER A 360 26.01 7.23 3.94
N SER A 361 26.62 7.53 5.09
CA SER A 361 26.12 8.51 6.06
C SER A 361 26.48 9.96 5.69
N MET A 362 27.29 10.15 4.65
CA MET A 362 27.71 11.46 4.16
C MET A 362 27.52 11.57 2.65
N GLY A 363 27.32 12.80 2.17
CA GLY A 363 27.27 13.12 0.75
C GLY A 363 27.71 14.55 0.48
N ILE A 364 28.26 14.77 -0.71
CA ILE A 364 28.55 16.09 -1.26
C ILE A 364 27.90 16.21 -2.63
N SER A 365 27.29 17.36 -2.92
CA SER A 365 26.82 17.69 -4.27
C SER A 365 27.24 19.11 -4.62
N ALA A 366 27.76 19.32 -5.82
CA ALA A 366 28.08 20.64 -6.35
C ALA A 366 27.01 21.07 -7.36
N LEU A 367 26.61 22.34 -7.29
CA LEU A 367 25.83 23.01 -8.32
C LEU A 367 26.63 24.20 -8.85
N HIS A 368 27.08 24.11 -10.11
CA HIS A 368 27.69 25.23 -10.83
C HIS A 368 26.64 26.31 -11.13
N GLU A 369 26.94 27.55 -10.73
CA GLU A 369 26.13 28.71 -11.08
C GLU A 369 26.17 28.94 -12.60
N ARG A 370 24.99 29.02 -13.23
CA ARG A 370 24.88 29.13 -14.70
C ARG A 370 24.69 30.55 -15.19
N SER A 371 24.43 31.50 -14.30
CA SER A 371 24.10 32.88 -14.65
C SER A 371 24.77 33.88 -13.70
N PRO A 372 26.06 34.23 -13.91
CA PRO A 372 26.92 33.85 -15.05
C PRO A 372 27.73 32.56 -14.80
N LEU A 373 28.06 31.82 -15.87
CA LEU A 373 28.91 30.61 -15.82
C LEU A 373 30.35 30.91 -15.34
N PHE A 374 30.88 32.06 -15.72
CA PHE A 374 32.19 32.54 -15.30
C PHE A 374 32.16 34.08 -15.19
N VAL A 375 33.05 34.62 -14.36
CA VAL A 375 33.27 36.07 -14.22
C VAL A 375 34.76 36.35 -14.36
N THR A 376 35.11 37.22 -15.31
CA THR A 376 36.48 37.73 -15.45
C THR A 376 36.66 38.91 -14.50
N LEU A 377 37.66 38.83 -13.63
CA LEU A 377 38.00 39.86 -12.66
C LEU A 377 38.93 40.92 -13.27
N SER A 378 39.07 42.06 -12.59
CA SER A 378 39.88 43.19 -13.05
C SER A 378 41.38 42.87 -13.16
N ASP A 379 41.86 41.83 -12.47
CA ASP A 379 43.22 41.30 -12.53
C ASP A 379 43.43 40.27 -13.67
N GLY A 380 42.39 40.03 -14.49
CA GLY A 380 42.40 39.04 -15.57
C GLY A 380 42.19 37.59 -15.12
N SER A 381 42.01 37.34 -13.82
CA SER A 381 41.65 36.01 -13.33
C SER A 381 40.20 35.67 -13.64
N VAL A 382 39.88 34.38 -13.74
CA VAL A 382 38.52 33.90 -14.01
C VAL A 382 37.99 33.16 -12.80
N ARG A 383 36.76 33.53 -12.40
CA ARG A 383 36.04 32.97 -11.27
C ARG A 383 34.83 32.17 -11.74
N ASN A 384 34.72 30.92 -11.29
CA ASN A 384 33.52 30.11 -11.43
C ASN A 384 32.92 29.94 -10.03
N ASP A 385 31.62 30.18 -9.90
CA ASP A 385 30.91 30.12 -8.63
C ASP A 385 30.12 28.80 -8.53
N PHE A 386 30.30 28.08 -7.42
CA PHE A 386 29.66 26.81 -7.15
C PHE A 386 28.91 26.88 -5.82
N THR A 387 27.73 26.28 -5.74
CA THR A 387 27.05 26.00 -4.47
C THR A 387 27.30 24.55 -4.10
N ILE A 388 28.14 24.33 -3.09
CA ILE A 388 28.43 23.01 -2.57
C ILE A 388 27.51 22.73 -1.41
N ARG A 389 26.81 21.60 -1.50
CA ARG A 389 25.89 21.14 -0.47
C ARG A 389 26.48 19.92 0.22
N PHE A 390 26.76 20.07 1.51
CA PHE A 390 27.22 19.00 2.40
C PHE A 390 26.02 18.36 3.08
N LEU A 391 26.00 17.04 3.10
CA LEU A 391 24.94 16.24 3.71
C LEU A 391 25.53 15.38 4.82
N ASN A 392 25.07 15.61 6.06
CA ASN A 392 25.36 14.75 7.20
C ASN A 392 24.08 13.99 7.56
N LYS A 393 24.08 12.66 7.43
CA LYS A 393 22.98 11.77 7.82
C LYS A 393 23.24 11.07 9.16
N ALA A 394 24.29 11.46 9.87
CA ALA A 394 24.59 10.91 11.19
C ALA A 394 23.96 11.78 12.28
N GLY A 395 23.51 11.14 13.36
CA GLY A 395 23.01 11.81 14.56
C GLY A 395 24.09 12.52 15.39
N VAL A 396 25.27 12.76 14.84
CA VAL A 396 26.37 13.53 15.45
C VAL A 396 26.86 14.58 14.48
N SER A 397 27.27 15.74 14.99
CA SER A 397 27.91 16.78 14.17
C SER A 397 29.19 16.25 13.51
N ARG A 398 29.39 16.58 12.24
CA ARG A 398 30.58 16.20 11.47
C ARG A 398 31.21 17.43 10.85
N SER A 399 32.54 17.44 10.80
CA SER A 399 33.32 18.50 10.18
C SER A 399 33.96 17.98 8.90
N PHE A 400 33.63 18.60 7.77
CA PHE A 400 34.11 18.22 6.45
C PHE A 400 35.22 19.16 5.99
N ALA A 401 36.37 18.62 5.67
CA ALA A 401 37.44 19.34 4.98
C ALA A 401 37.22 19.26 3.47
N LEU A 402 36.97 20.40 2.84
CA LEU A 402 36.79 20.52 1.39
C LEU A 402 38.14 20.75 0.68
N GLU A 403 38.34 19.99 -0.39
CA GLU A 403 39.50 20.08 -1.28
C GLU A 403 39.02 20.07 -2.74
N VAL A 404 39.71 20.82 -3.62
CA VAL A 404 39.46 20.84 -5.06
C VAL A 404 40.64 20.20 -5.76
N LEU A 405 40.38 19.16 -6.54
CA LEU A 405 41.36 18.44 -7.34
C LEU A 405 41.13 18.76 -8.82
N GLY A 406 42.19 18.67 -9.64
CA GLY A 406 42.15 18.91 -11.09
C GLY A 406 42.68 20.29 -11.53
N LEU A 407 42.78 21.26 -10.60
CA LEU A 407 43.35 22.59 -10.88
C LEU A 407 44.40 22.99 -9.82
N PRO A 408 45.70 22.74 -10.05
CA PRO A 408 46.75 23.01 -9.07
C PRO A 408 47.00 24.50 -8.80
N ALA A 409 46.42 25.40 -9.60
CA ALA A 409 46.54 26.85 -9.47
C ALA A 409 45.24 27.55 -9.00
N ALA A 410 44.23 26.78 -8.61
CA ALA A 410 42.95 27.33 -8.18
C ALA A 410 43.00 27.84 -6.73
N GLU A 411 42.58 29.08 -6.52
CA GLU A 411 42.26 29.63 -5.20
C GLU A 411 40.78 29.43 -4.89
N ILE A 412 40.50 28.82 -3.75
CA ILE A 412 39.14 28.63 -3.24
C ILE A 412 38.79 29.80 -2.33
N ARG A 413 37.79 30.59 -2.69
CA ARG A 413 37.26 31.68 -1.86
C ARG A 413 35.84 31.38 -1.41
N THR A 414 35.56 31.63 -0.14
CA THR A 414 34.25 31.45 0.49
C THR A 414 34.01 32.59 1.45
N SER A 415 32.79 33.11 1.53
CA SER A 415 32.41 34.09 2.54
C SER A 415 31.92 33.39 3.82
N GLY A 416 32.52 33.73 4.97
CA GLY A 416 32.00 33.35 6.29
C GLY A 416 32.33 31.95 6.82
N ILE A 417 33.38 31.29 6.30
CA ILE A 417 33.87 30.00 6.83
C ILE A 417 35.38 30.11 7.10
N GLU A 418 35.78 29.68 8.29
CA GLU A 418 37.17 29.70 8.73
C GLU A 418 37.98 28.60 8.03
N ARG A 419 39.21 28.93 7.61
CA ARG A 419 40.17 27.93 7.12
C ARG A 419 40.86 27.29 8.32
N GLY A 420 40.95 25.96 8.33
CA GLY A 420 41.73 25.24 9.33
C GLY A 420 43.22 25.54 9.23
N ALA A 421 44.00 25.11 10.23
CA ALA A 421 45.45 25.31 10.31
C ALA A 421 46.21 24.82 9.06
N ASP A 422 45.65 23.83 8.34
CA ASP A 422 46.23 23.22 7.13
C ASP A 422 45.83 23.96 5.83
N GLY A 423 45.15 25.10 5.93
CA GLY A 423 44.65 25.89 4.79
C GLY A 423 43.39 25.32 4.12
N LYS A 424 42.91 24.14 4.56
CA LYS A 424 41.66 23.51 4.07
C LYS A 424 40.42 24.18 4.66
N LEU A 425 39.35 24.22 3.86
CA LEU A 425 38.05 24.76 4.27
C LEU A 425 37.31 23.73 5.12
N ILE A 426 37.08 24.04 6.40
CA ILE A 426 36.37 23.15 7.32
C ILE A 426 34.93 23.61 7.44
N VAL A 427 34.00 22.74 7.05
CA VAL A 427 32.56 22.99 7.13
C VAL A 427 31.97 22.09 8.19
N GLU A 428 31.53 22.68 9.30
CA GLU A 428 30.74 21.95 10.30
C GLU A 428 29.29 21.81 9.84
N VAL A 429 28.79 20.59 9.90
CA VAL A 429 27.41 20.25 9.59
C VAL A 429 26.83 19.53 10.80
N GLY A 430 25.76 20.10 11.35
CA GLY A 430 25.06 19.52 12.49
C GLY A 430 24.51 18.12 12.20
N PRO A 431 24.05 17.42 13.25
CA PRO A 431 23.46 16.09 13.09
C PRO A 431 22.22 16.17 12.19
N ASP A 432 22.13 15.23 11.25
CA ASP A 432 21.05 15.15 10.27
C ASP A 432 20.75 16.45 9.51
N GLN A 433 21.77 17.28 9.27
CA GLN A 433 21.61 18.54 8.56
C GLN A 433 22.25 18.52 7.19
N THR A 434 21.73 19.42 6.35
CA THR A 434 22.35 19.78 5.08
C THR A 434 22.81 21.22 5.19
N ARG A 435 24.06 21.50 4.81
CA ARG A 435 24.61 22.86 4.79
C ARG A 435 25.07 23.20 3.38
N GLU A 436 24.58 24.33 2.88
CA GLU A 436 25.00 24.88 1.60
C GLU A 436 26.08 25.94 1.82
N VAL A 437 27.15 25.84 1.03
CA VAL A 437 28.28 26.75 1.05
C VAL A 437 28.55 27.20 -0.36
N ARG A 438 28.58 28.52 -0.56
CA ARG A 438 29.02 29.10 -1.84
C ARG A 438 30.54 29.14 -1.89
N VAL A 439 31.08 28.52 -2.92
CA VAL A 439 32.50 28.34 -3.17
C VAL A 439 32.84 28.93 -4.52
N SER A 440 33.68 29.96 -4.51
CA SER A 440 34.24 30.56 -5.71
C SER A 440 35.60 29.93 -6.00
N VAL A 441 35.73 29.28 -7.15
CA VAL A 441 37.00 28.76 -7.64
C VAL A 441 37.58 29.79 -8.60
N GLN A 442 38.73 30.36 -8.23
CA GLN A 442 39.39 31.42 -8.99
C GLN A 442 40.74 30.92 -9.53
N VAL A 443 40.99 31.10 -10.83
CA VAL A 443 42.27 30.73 -11.46
C VAL A 443 42.95 32.00 -11.99
N PRO A 444 44.22 32.29 -11.61
CA PRO A 444 44.97 33.44 -12.11
C PRO A 444 45.18 33.39 -13.63
N ALA A 445 45.21 34.56 -14.27
CA ALA A 445 45.33 34.70 -15.73
C ALA A 445 46.48 33.87 -16.35
N ALA A 446 47.64 33.85 -15.69
CA ALA A 446 48.85 33.18 -16.16
C ALA A 446 48.74 31.64 -16.19
N LYS A 447 47.75 31.06 -15.52
CA LYS A 447 47.56 29.60 -15.38
C LYS A 447 46.15 29.16 -15.78
N LEU A 448 45.42 29.99 -16.53
CA LEU A 448 44.11 29.63 -17.06
C LEU A 448 44.22 28.45 -18.04
N PRO A 449 43.43 27.38 -17.86
CA PRO A 449 43.34 26.33 -18.87
C PRO A 449 42.71 26.87 -20.16
N LYS A 450 43.08 26.28 -21.30
CA LYS A 450 42.57 26.70 -22.63
C LYS A 450 41.16 26.20 -22.92
N GLU A 451 40.74 25.14 -22.25
CA GLU A 451 39.44 24.49 -22.43
C GLU A 451 38.79 24.22 -21.08
N ALA A 452 37.49 23.89 -21.10
CA ALA A 452 36.78 23.48 -19.91
C ALA A 452 37.49 22.26 -19.29
N THR A 453 37.83 22.37 -18.01
CA THR A 453 38.62 21.35 -17.29
C THR A 453 37.77 20.71 -16.21
N ASP A 454 37.76 19.38 -16.14
CA ASP A 454 37.07 18.66 -15.07
C ASP A 454 37.74 18.94 -13.72
N ILE A 455 36.93 19.29 -12.73
CA ILE A 455 37.33 19.49 -11.35
C ILE A 455 36.60 18.51 -10.44
N GLU A 456 37.27 18.06 -9.39
CA GLU A 456 36.67 17.17 -8.40
C GLU A 456 36.70 17.84 -7.03
N PHE A 457 35.51 18.09 -6.47
CA PHE A 457 35.35 18.53 -5.09
C PHE A 457 35.35 17.30 -4.19
N ARG A 458 36.35 17.18 -3.32
CA ARG A 458 36.47 16.10 -2.34
C ARG A 458 36.23 16.66 -0.94
N ALA A 459 35.23 16.11 -0.25
CA ALA A 459 34.99 16.35 1.17
C ALA A 459 35.51 15.16 1.98
N ALA A 460 36.44 15.40 2.90
CA ALA A 460 36.93 14.41 3.84
C ALA A 460 36.43 14.73 5.25
N GLU A 461 35.80 13.79 5.93
CA GLU A 461 35.46 13.95 7.36
C GLU A 461 36.73 13.87 8.20
N THR A 462 36.94 14.87 9.05
CA THR A 462 38.18 15.01 9.84
C THR A 462 38.36 13.94 10.91
N ALA A 463 37.28 13.40 11.46
CA ALA A 463 37.32 12.41 12.55
C ALA A 463 37.50 10.96 12.06
N THR A 464 36.86 10.59 10.94
CA THR A 464 36.82 9.19 10.46
C THR A 464 37.67 8.96 9.22
N GLY A 465 38.07 10.02 8.52
CA GLY A 465 38.76 9.94 7.23
C GLY A 465 37.87 9.48 6.07
N GLN A 466 36.56 9.28 6.28
CA GLN A 466 35.63 8.97 5.20
C GLN A 466 35.59 10.13 4.20
N THR A 467 35.63 9.82 2.90
CA THR A 467 35.63 10.84 1.85
C THR A 467 34.45 10.67 0.91
N ALA A 468 33.79 11.77 0.58
CA ALA A 468 32.82 11.86 -0.50
C ALA A 468 33.37 12.81 -1.57
N SER A 469 33.17 12.52 -2.85
CA SER A 469 33.57 13.40 -3.93
C SER A 469 32.48 13.60 -4.96
N VAL A 470 32.53 14.76 -5.63
CA VAL A 470 31.65 15.12 -6.74
C VAL A 470 32.48 15.79 -7.82
N ARG A 471 32.23 15.43 -9.08
CA ARG A 471 32.88 16.02 -10.24
C ARG A 471 32.00 17.09 -10.87
N ASP A 472 32.63 18.16 -11.30
CA ASP A 472 32.04 19.22 -12.12
C ASP A 472 33.12 19.75 -13.09
N HIS A 473 32.88 20.87 -13.75
CA HIS A 473 33.80 21.44 -14.74
C HIS A 473 34.05 22.93 -14.47
N PHE A 474 35.27 23.38 -14.74
CA PHE A 474 35.66 24.79 -14.69
C PHE A 474 35.68 25.37 -16.11
N VAL A 475 35.00 26.50 -16.31
CA VAL A 475 34.95 27.19 -17.60
C VAL A 475 35.95 28.36 -17.58
N PRO A 476 37.00 28.36 -18.43
CA PRO A 476 38.07 29.37 -18.40
C PRO A 476 37.72 30.73 -19.00
N GLY A 477 36.46 30.94 -19.39
CA GLY A 477 35.98 32.16 -20.03
C GLY A 477 35.75 32.00 -21.53
N GLY A 478 34.89 32.86 -22.08
CA GLY A 478 34.60 32.92 -23.51
C GLY A 478 35.70 33.69 -24.23
N HIS A 479 36.29 33.07 -25.26
CA HIS A 479 37.08 33.78 -26.26
C HIS A 479 36.20 34.65 -27.15
#